data_AF-A0A7W0TNA6-F1
#
_entry.id   AF-A0A7W0TNA6-F1
#
_cell.length_a   1.000
_cell.length_b   1.000
_cell.length_c   1.000
_cell.angle_alpha   90.00
_cell.angle_beta   90.00
_cell.angle_gamma   90.00
#
_symmetry.space_group_name_H-M   'P 1'
#
loop_
_entity.id
_entity.type
_entity.pdbx_description
1 polymer ?
#
loop_
_entity_poly.entity_id
_entity_poly.type
_entity_poly.pdbx_seq_one_letter_code
_entity_poly.pdbx_strand_id
1 'polypeptide(L)'
;MTAVALLVLAAGKVVALFSEDTSGVALEVLDTLLLVFIVVELLFAVRATVTERELLAEPFLLAGIIASIKEIIVLSVKAAETAGEGSVFRDQMIEVGLLGLLVLFLGITALLLRRKEREPDEGSTGN
;
A
#
# COMPACT_ATOMS: atom_id res chain seq x y z
N MET A 1 12.04 -3.65 21.90
CA MET A 1 12.01 -2.38 22.66
C MET A 1 11.85 -1.16 21.76
N THR A 2 12.57 -1.08 20.63
CA THR A 2 12.46 0.05 19.67
C THR A 2 11.08 0.18 19.02
N ALA A 3 10.46 -0.92 18.58
CA ALA A 3 9.12 -0.90 17.98
C ALA A 3 8.03 -0.39 18.96
N VAL A 4 8.11 -0.79 20.23
CA VAL A 4 7.18 -0.34 21.27
C VAL A 4 7.38 1.14 21.59
N ALA A 5 8.63 1.62 21.62
CA ALA A 5 8.93 3.03 21.81
C ALA A 5 8.41 3.88 20.64
N LEU A 6 8.54 3.41 19.40
CA LEU A 6 7.97 4.06 18.22
C LEU A 6 6.44 4.09 18.28
N LEU A 7 5.82 3.01 18.75
CA LEU A 7 4.36 2.93 18.92
C LEU A 7 3.84 3.94 19.96
N VAL A 8 4.54 4.08 21.09
CA VAL A 8 4.19 5.02 22.16
C VAL A 8 4.39 6.47 21.71
N LEU A 9 5.47 6.75 20.99
CA LEU A 9 5.72 8.07 20.40
C LEU A 9 4.65 8.43 19.35
N ALA A 10 4.26 7.48 18.50
CA ALA A 10 3.18 7.67 17.54
C ALA A 10 1.85 7.94 18.23
N ALA A 11 1.50 7.17 19.28
CA ALA A 11 0.28 7.37 20.05
C ALA A 11 0.22 8.74 20.74
N GLY A 12 1.35 9.21 21.32
CA GLY A 12 1.43 10.52 21.95
C GLY A 12 1.25 11.67 20.95
N LYS A 13 1.84 11.55 19.75
CA LYS A 13 1.63 12.53 18.67
C LYS A 13 0.17 12.58 18.22
N VAL A 14 -0.48 11.42 18.06
CA VAL A 14 -1.90 11.34 17.68
C VAL A 14 -2.81 12.07 18.69
N VAL A 15 -2.54 11.95 20.00
CA VAL A 15 -3.35 12.63 21.03
C VAL A 15 -3.10 14.15 21.04
N ALA A 16 -1.85 14.59 20.91
CA ALA A 16 -1.52 16.01 20.83
C ALA A 16 -2.11 16.66 19.56
N LEU A 17 -2.19 15.90 18.47
CA LEU A 17 -2.77 16.30 17.19
C LEU A 17 -4.26 16.65 17.26
N PHE A 18 -5.07 16.05 18.13
CA PHE A 18 -6.49 16.40 18.27
C PHE A 18 -6.75 17.84 18.79
N SER A 19 -5.69 18.61 19.10
CA SER A 19 -5.78 19.92 19.76
C SER A 19 -5.62 21.14 18.83
N GLU A 20 -5.06 20.98 17.62
CA GLU A 20 -4.79 22.09 16.69
C GLU A 20 -5.30 21.78 15.25
N ASP A 21 -5.48 22.83 14.46
CA ASP A 21 -6.26 22.92 13.22
C ASP A 21 -6.26 21.69 12.28
N THR A 22 -7.47 21.38 11.84
CA THR A 22 -8.02 20.02 11.69
C THR A 22 -7.66 19.24 10.41
N SER A 23 -6.83 19.78 9.49
CA SER A 23 -6.58 19.14 8.18
C SER A 23 -5.17 18.56 8.03
N GLY A 24 -4.11 19.36 8.22
CA GLY A 24 -2.72 18.86 8.08
C GLY A 24 -2.37 17.80 9.12
N VAL A 25 -2.93 17.95 10.31
CA VAL A 25 -2.88 17.01 11.43
C VAL A 25 -3.46 15.64 11.04
N ALA A 26 -4.66 15.61 10.47
CA ALA A 26 -5.31 14.36 10.06
C ALA A 26 -4.51 13.62 8.98
N LEU A 27 -3.81 14.36 8.12
CA LEU A 27 -2.93 13.78 7.10
C LEU A 27 -1.65 13.21 7.67
N GLU A 28 -1.06 13.83 8.69
CA GLU A 28 0.09 13.28 9.39
C GLU A 28 -0.27 11.97 10.12
N VAL A 29 -1.47 11.91 10.73
CA VAL A 29 -2.01 10.65 11.28
C VAL A 29 -2.23 9.63 10.18
N LEU A 30 -2.87 10.01 9.07
CA LEU A 30 -3.16 9.09 7.98
C LEU A 30 -1.87 8.55 7.34
N ASP A 31 -0.87 9.39 7.09
CA ASP A 31 0.43 8.96 6.56
C ASP A 31 1.14 8.01 7.52
N THR A 32 1.11 8.30 8.83
CA THR A 32 1.69 7.43 9.86
C THR A 32 0.94 6.10 9.95
N LEU A 33 -0.39 6.12 9.95
CA LEU A 33 -1.22 4.91 9.98
C LEU A 33 -1.03 4.06 8.73
N LEU A 34 -0.98 4.69 7.55
CA LEU A 34 -0.74 4.00 6.29
C LEU A 34 0.69 3.47 6.19
N LEU A 35 1.69 4.17 6.75
CA LEU A 35 3.05 3.66 6.89
C LEU A 35 3.09 2.42 7.79
N VAL A 36 2.42 2.46 8.94
CA VAL A 36 2.30 1.30 9.82
C VAL A 36 1.59 0.16 9.10
N PHE A 37 0.55 0.44 8.34
CA PHE A 37 -0.19 -0.56 7.55
C PHE A 37 0.72 -1.24 6.51
N ILE A 38 1.51 -0.46 5.76
CA ILE A 38 2.52 -1.00 4.84
C ILE A 38 3.51 -1.90 5.57
N VAL A 39 4.05 -1.45 6.71
CA VAL A 39 5.02 -2.25 7.47
C VAL A 39 4.39 -3.56 7.97
N VAL A 40 3.17 -3.51 8.49
CA VAL A 40 2.44 -4.71 8.93
C VAL A 40 2.20 -5.68 7.76
N GLU A 41 1.78 -5.16 6.61
CA GLU A 41 1.49 -5.97 5.42
C GLU A 41 2.78 -6.59 4.84
N LEU A 42 3.87 -5.83 4.80
CA LEU A 42 5.20 -6.33 4.42
C LEU A 42 5.68 -7.41 5.39
N LEU A 43 5.51 -7.21 6.70
CA LEU A 43 5.87 -8.22 7.70
C LEU A 43 5.03 -9.48 7.55
N PHE A 44 3.74 -9.36 7.21
CA PHE A 44 2.88 -10.50 6.92
C PHE A 44 3.35 -11.26 5.67
N ALA A 45 3.62 -10.56 4.56
CA ALA A 45 4.14 -11.14 3.33
C ALA A 45 5.49 -11.84 3.55
N VAL A 46 6.44 -11.17 4.24
CA VAL A 46 7.73 -11.74 4.62
C VAL A 46 7.54 -12.98 5.50
N ARG A 47 6.63 -12.94 6.48
CA ARG A 47 6.32 -14.09 7.34
C ARG A 47 5.77 -15.25 6.50
N ALA A 48 4.87 -15.00 5.56
CA ALA A 48 4.31 -16.01 4.68
C ALA A 48 5.41 -16.66 3.81
N THR A 49 6.27 -15.86 3.18
CA THR A 49 7.41 -16.35 2.38
C THR A 49 8.42 -17.16 3.22
N VAL A 50 8.72 -16.72 4.45
CA VAL A 50 9.63 -17.44 5.35
C VAL A 50 9.03 -18.78 5.81
N THR A 51 7.71 -18.84 5.99
CA THR A 51 7.02 -20.05 6.45
C THR A 51 6.93 -21.11 5.35
N GLU A 52 6.69 -20.70 4.11
CA GLU A 52 6.44 -21.65 3.00
C GLU A 52 7.65 -21.87 2.07
N ARG A 53 8.73 -21.08 2.19
CA ARG A 53 9.95 -21.15 1.34
C ARG A 53 9.73 -21.03 -0.17
N GLU A 54 8.52 -20.69 -0.60
CA GLU A 54 8.19 -20.26 -1.96
C GLU A 54 7.69 -18.81 -1.93
N LEU A 55 8.11 -18.02 -2.92
CA LEU A 55 7.54 -16.70 -3.15
C LEU A 55 6.14 -16.90 -3.73
N LEU A 56 5.14 -17.12 -2.87
CA LEU A 56 3.75 -16.98 -3.27
C LEU A 56 3.58 -15.54 -3.78
N ALA A 57 3.45 -15.39 -5.10
CA ALA A 57 3.34 -14.07 -5.70
C ALA A 57 2.02 -13.39 -5.33
N GLU A 58 1.01 -14.15 -4.88
CA GLU A 58 -0.29 -13.64 -4.46
C GLU A 58 -0.23 -12.65 -3.27
N PRO A 59 0.35 -12.99 -2.09
CA PRO A 59 0.50 -12.05 -0.97
C PRO A 59 1.44 -10.88 -1.30
N PHE A 60 2.47 -11.08 -2.13
CA PHE A 60 3.36 -10.00 -2.53
C PHE A 60 2.66 -8.98 -3.45
N LEU A 61 1.87 -9.45 -4.41
CA LEU A 61 1.05 -8.61 -5.30
C LEU A 61 -0.01 -7.83 -4.51
N LEU A 62 -0.65 -8.47 -3.53
CA LEU A 62 -1.60 -7.78 -2.64
C LEU A 62 -0.94 -6.62 -1.88
N ALA A 63 0.24 -6.85 -1.29
CA ALA A 63 0.99 -5.82 -0.59
C ALA A 63 1.37 -4.65 -1.54
N GLY A 64 1.78 -4.95 -2.78
CA GLY A 64 2.08 -3.93 -3.79
C GLY A 64 0.85 -3.10 -4.20
N ILE A 65 -0.33 -3.72 -4.30
CA ILE A 65 -1.59 -3.01 -4.58
C ILE A 65 -1.94 -2.08 -3.42
N ILE A 66 -1.85 -2.57 -2.17
CA ILE A 66 -2.14 -1.78 -0.97
C ILE A 66 -1.19 -0.58 -0.84
N ALA A 67 0.12 -0.80 -1.06
CA ALA A 67 1.12 0.27 -1.01
C ALA A 67 0.84 1.35 -2.07
N SER A 68 0.47 0.95 -3.29
CA SER A 68 0.11 1.88 -4.36
C SER A 68 -1.16 2.69 -4.00
N ILE A 69 -2.15 2.05 -3.38
CA ILE A 69 -3.38 2.73 -2.91
C ILE A 69 -3.07 3.74 -1.80
N LYS A 70 -2.17 3.42 -0.85
CA LYS A 70 -1.71 4.41 0.15
C LYS A 70 -1.23 5.67 -0.56
N GLU A 71 -0.29 5.51 -1.48
CA GLU A 71 0.42 6.61 -2.11
C GLU A 71 -0.59 7.52 -2.85
N ILE A 72 -1.55 6.92 -3.56
CA ILE A 72 -2.68 7.62 -4.20
C ILE A 72 -3.44 8.50 -3.22
N ILE A 73 -3.80 7.97 -2.04
CA ILE A 73 -4.58 8.72 -1.03
C ILE A 73 -3.78 9.92 -0.52
N VAL A 74 -2.51 9.72 -0.15
CA VAL A 74 -1.65 10.77 0.40
C VAL A 74 -1.37 11.86 -0.65
N LEU A 75 -1.03 11.47 -1.89
CA LEU A 75 -0.79 12.40 -3.00
C LEU A 75 -2.05 13.17 -3.38
N SER A 76 -3.22 12.54 -3.36
CA SER A 76 -4.49 13.21 -3.70
C SER A 76 -4.81 14.35 -2.73
N VAL A 77 -4.50 14.18 -1.44
CA VAL A 77 -4.72 15.27 -0.49
C VAL A 77 -3.66 16.36 -0.61
N LYS A 78 -2.38 16.00 -0.81
CA LYS A 78 -1.33 16.99 -1.11
C LYS A 78 -1.65 17.80 -2.38
N ALA A 79 -2.25 17.16 -3.38
CA ALA A 79 -2.76 17.82 -4.58
C ALA A 79 -3.91 18.80 -4.26
N ALA A 80 -4.81 18.44 -3.35
CA ALA A 80 -5.86 19.37 -2.91
C ALA A 80 -5.29 20.59 -2.17
N GLU A 81 -4.20 20.44 -1.39
CA GLU A 81 -3.54 21.56 -0.70
C GLU A 81 -2.77 22.49 -1.65
N THR A 82 -2.19 21.93 -2.72
CA THR A 82 -1.47 22.70 -3.75
C THR A 82 -2.37 23.20 -4.88
N ALA A 83 -3.70 23.07 -4.72
CA ALA A 83 -4.69 23.52 -5.69
C ALA A 83 -4.65 25.06 -5.85
N GLY A 84 -3.80 25.51 -6.77
CA GLY A 84 -3.47 26.93 -7.00
C GLY A 84 -2.08 27.10 -7.59
N GLU A 85 -1.16 26.19 -7.28
CA GLU A 85 0.18 26.10 -7.86
C GLU A 85 0.15 25.17 -9.08
N GLY A 86 -0.25 25.72 -10.23
CA GLY A 86 -0.62 24.93 -11.41
C GLY A 86 0.45 23.98 -11.97
N SER A 87 1.75 24.20 -11.70
CA SER A 87 2.80 23.24 -12.06
C SER A 87 2.89 22.07 -11.08
N VAL A 88 2.87 22.36 -9.78
CA VAL A 88 3.01 21.36 -8.71
C VAL A 88 1.78 20.44 -8.67
N PHE A 89 0.58 21.02 -8.78
CA PHE A 89 -0.66 20.28 -8.85
C PHE A 89 -0.68 19.31 -10.05
N ARG A 90 -0.19 19.76 -11.22
CA ARG A 90 -0.16 18.92 -12.42
C ARG A 90 0.81 17.75 -12.28
N ASP A 91 1.97 17.96 -11.68
CA ASP A 91 2.95 16.88 -11.45
C ASP A 91 2.38 15.84 -10.48
N GLN A 92 1.75 16.28 -9.38
CA GLN A 92 1.08 15.39 -8.42
C GLN A 92 -0.08 14.61 -9.05
N MET A 93 -0.87 15.24 -9.93
CA MET A 93 -1.95 14.56 -10.66
C MET A 93 -1.42 13.50 -11.64
N ILE A 94 -0.28 13.75 -12.30
CA ILE A 94 0.38 12.76 -13.16
C ILE A 94 0.87 11.57 -12.32
N GLU A 95 1.46 11.84 -11.17
CA GLU A 95 1.93 10.80 -10.25
C GLU A 95 0.79 9.91 -9.76
N VAL A 96 -0.34 10.51 -9.34
CA VAL A 96 -1.57 9.77 -9.00
C VAL A 96 -2.06 8.91 -10.17
N GLY A 97 -2.04 9.45 -11.40
CA GLY A 97 -2.39 8.71 -12.60
C GLY A 97 -1.48 7.50 -12.85
N LEU A 98 -0.17 7.67 -12.66
CA LEU A 98 0.81 6.61 -12.83
C LEU A 98 0.63 5.50 -11.78
N LEU A 99 0.36 5.87 -10.53
CA LEU A 99 0.05 4.93 -9.46
C LEU A 99 -1.25 4.17 -9.73
N GLY A 100 -2.27 4.85 -10.25
CA GLY A 100 -3.51 4.19 -10.68
C GLY A 100 -3.27 3.15 -11.79
N LEU A 101 -2.42 3.47 -12.76
CA LEU A 101 -2.01 2.54 -13.80
C LEU A 101 -1.21 1.35 -13.22
N LEU A 102 -0.33 1.59 -12.26
CA LEU A 102 0.43 0.55 -11.56
C LEU A 102 -0.51 -0.41 -10.83
N VAL A 103 -1.53 0.10 -10.10
CA VAL A 103 -2.54 -0.73 -9.44
C VAL A 103 -3.26 -1.64 -10.44
N LEU A 104 -3.68 -1.11 -11.59
CA LEU A 104 -4.32 -1.92 -12.63
C LEU A 104 -3.38 -3.01 -13.16
N PHE A 105 -2.11 -2.70 -13.38
CA PHE A 105 -1.12 -3.65 -13.86
C PHE A 105 -0.87 -4.78 -12.84
N LEU A 106 -0.75 -4.45 -11.55
CA LEU A 106 -0.64 -5.44 -10.49
C LEU A 106 -1.91 -6.29 -10.37
N GLY A 107 -3.09 -5.67 -10.49
CA GLY A 107 -4.38 -6.38 -10.49
C GLY A 107 -4.51 -7.37 -11.64
N ILE A 108 -4.11 -6.98 -12.86
CA ILE A 108 -4.07 -7.88 -14.02
C ILE A 108 -3.09 -9.02 -13.78
N THR A 109 -1.90 -8.73 -13.25
CA THR A 109 -0.89 -9.75 -12.94
C THR A 109 -1.42 -10.77 -11.93
N ALA A 110 -2.10 -10.29 -10.88
CA ALA A 110 -2.74 -11.16 -9.88
C ALA A 110 -3.87 -12.01 -10.47
N LEU A 111 -4.68 -11.45 -11.37
CA LEU A 111 -5.72 -12.20 -12.09
C LEU A 111 -5.14 -13.29 -12.99
N LEU A 112 -4.05 -12.99 -13.71
CA LEU A 112 -3.37 -13.96 -14.58
C LEU A 112 -2.77 -15.10 -13.77
N LEU A 113 -2.15 -14.80 -12.62
CA LEU A 113 -1.58 -15.80 -11.74
C LEU A 113 -2.65 -16.76 -11.19
N ARG A 114 -3.76 -16.20 -10.69
CA ARG A 114 -4.93 -16.96 -10.22
C ARG A 114 -5.57 -17.83 -11.31
N ARG A 115 -5.44 -17.43 -12.58
CA ARG A 115 -5.96 -18.20 -13.71
C ARG A 115 -5.07 -19.41 -14.03
N LYS A 116 -3.75 -19.27 -13.89
CA LYS A 116 -2.77 -20.34 -14.14
C LYS A 116 -2.79 -21.43 -13.06
N GLU A 117 -3.04 -21.07 -11.80
CA GLU A 117 -3.23 -22.05 -10.71
C GLU A 117 -4.53 -22.87 -10.84
N ARG A 118 -5.43 -22.46 -11.74
CA ARG A 118 -6.72 -23.09 -11.99
C ARG A 118 -6.74 -24.02 -13.21
N GLU A 119 -5.64 -24.20 -13.93
CA GLU A 119 -5.51 -25.28 -14.91
C GLU A 119 -5.10 -26.56 -14.16
N PRO A 120 -6.03 -27.50 -13.91
CA PRO A 120 -5.68 -28.78 -13.33
C PRO A 120 -4.92 -29.58 -14.38
N ASP A 121 -4.03 -30.42 -13.89
CA ASP A 121 -3.26 -31.42 -14.64
C ASP A 121 -4.18 -32.40 -15.40
N GLU A 122 -4.73 -31.99 -16.55
CA GLU A 122 -5.38 -32.88 -17.50
C GLU A 122 -4.34 -33.37 -18.50
N GLY A 123 -3.58 -34.41 -18.11
CA GLY A 123 -2.51 -34.88 -18.98
C GLY A 123 -1.75 -36.14 -18.60
N SER A 124 -2.30 -37.09 -17.84
CA SER A 124 -1.72 -38.45 -17.82
C SER A 124 -2.74 -39.55 -17.51
N THR A 125 -3.67 -39.76 -18.43
CA THR A 125 -4.21 -41.10 -18.71
C THR A 125 -3.36 -41.74 -19.80
N GLY A 126 -2.70 -42.87 -19.51
CA GLY A 126 -2.13 -43.73 -20.55
C GLY A 126 -0.93 -44.60 -20.16
N ASN A 127 -1.17 -45.70 -19.43
CA ASN A 127 -0.84 -47.09 -19.81
C ASN A 127 -1.03 -48.05 -18.63
#